data_AF-A0A1H8YL06-F1
#
_entry.id   AF-A0A1H8YL06-F1
#
_cell.length_a   1.000
_cell.length_b   1.000
_cell.length_c   1.000
_cell.angle_alpha   90.00
_cell.angle_beta   90.00
_cell.angle_gamma   90.00
#
_symmetry.space_group_name_H-M   'P 1'
#
loop_
_entity.id
_entity.type
_entity.pdbx_description
1 polymer ?
#
loop_
_entity_poly.entity_id
_entity_poly.type
_entity_poly.pdbx_seq_one_letter_code
_entity_poly.pdbx_strand_id
1 'polypeptide(L)'
;MANVSACTTMPGMTVPNAASPGKNTSAGLTHRLATYCETLARALRRYRRDDAKVLVLGGVRSGKSRHAERLVAHHPHLVYVAPGLPPSEDDPDWAARVAAHQARRPAHWTTVETTDLATVLRTATGPLLIDCLGTWLSRVLDEVGAWRQKPGWERRLDDRLEDFLAAWTQARVPVVAVSNEVGSGVVPATSSGRLFRDVLGALNNRVSAESDRVSLVVAGRVLDLP
;
A
#
# COMPACT_ATOMS: atom_id res chain seq x y z
N MET A 1 -47.85 26.35 -43.38
CA MET A 1 -47.29 26.44 -44.73
C MET A 1 -46.74 27.85 -44.91
N ALA A 2 -45.42 28.03 -44.73
CA ALA A 2 -44.71 29.23 -45.13
C ALA A 2 -43.29 28.80 -45.52
N ASN A 3 -42.84 29.38 -46.63
CA ASN A 3 -41.79 28.95 -47.54
C ASN A 3 -40.48 29.70 -47.26
N VAL A 4 -39.34 29.07 -47.58
CA VAL A 4 -38.15 29.63 -48.27
C VAL A 4 -37.43 30.82 -47.60
N SER A 5 -36.26 30.67 -46.97
CA SER A 5 -34.90 30.52 -47.55
C SER A 5 -34.46 31.65 -48.48
N ALA A 6 -33.50 32.48 -48.05
CA ALA A 6 -32.47 33.02 -48.94
C ALA A 6 -31.28 33.60 -48.15
N CYS A 7 -30.11 33.08 -48.45
CA CYS A 7 -28.78 33.55 -48.09
C CYS A 7 -28.32 34.60 -49.11
N THR A 8 -27.74 35.74 -48.72
CA THR A 8 -26.68 36.41 -49.51
C THR A 8 -25.86 37.44 -48.70
N THR A 9 -24.53 37.40 -48.91
CA THR A 9 -23.53 38.51 -48.93
C THR A 9 -22.99 39.18 -47.65
N MET A 10 -21.67 39.05 -47.45
CA MET A 10 -20.74 39.98 -46.76
C MET A 10 -20.53 41.25 -47.62
N PRO A 11 -20.11 42.46 -47.12
CA PRO A 11 -18.86 42.71 -46.37
C PRO A 11 -18.87 43.89 -45.37
N GLY A 12 -17.84 43.99 -44.51
CA GLY A 12 -17.69 45.16 -43.63
C GLY A 12 -16.52 45.07 -42.67
N MET A 13 -15.35 45.46 -43.15
CA MET A 13 -14.11 45.64 -42.40
C MET A 13 -14.24 46.79 -41.39
N THR A 14 -14.14 46.50 -40.09
CA THR A 14 -13.80 47.50 -39.06
C THR A 14 -12.83 46.86 -38.05
N VAL A 15 -11.60 47.38 -38.03
CA VAL A 15 -10.69 47.38 -36.87
C VAL A 15 -10.56 48.87 -36.52
N PRO A 16 -10.60 49.29 -35.24
CA PRO A 16 -9.50 49.06 -34.28
C PRO A 16 -10.04 48.65 -32.89
N ASN A 17 -9.28 48.01 -32.02
CA ASN A 17 -8.37 48.72 -31.13
C ASN A 17 -7.53 47.71 -30.33
N ALA A 18 -6.25 48.04 -30.17
CA ALA A 18 -5.30 47.29 -29.37
C ALA A 18 -5.69 47.31 -27.89
N ALA A 19 -5.80 46.13 -27.30
CA ALA A 19 -5.77 45.94 -25.86
C ALA A 19 -4.60 44.99 -25.50
N SER A 20 -3.54 45.63 -25.02
CA SER A 20 -2.38 45.18 -24.23
C SER A 20 -2.04 43.68 -24.09
N PRO A 21 -0.75 43.31 -24.29
CA PRO A 21 -0.24 41.99 -23.95
C PRO A 21 0.11 41.91 -22.45
N GLY A 22 -0.20 40.76 -21.85
CA GLY A 22 0.47 40.30 -20.63
C GLY A 22 -0.37 40.36 -19.36
N LYS A 23 -0.73 39.17 -18.87
CA LYS A 23 -0.46 38.65 -17.53
C LYS A 23 -1.04 37.23 -17.44
N ASN A 24 -0.32 36.31 -16.80
CA ASN A 24 -0.72 34.94 -16.41
C ASN A 24 -0.28 33.73 -17.26
N THR A 25 0.74 33.83 -18.10
CA THR A 25 1.42 32.62 -18.63
C THR A 25 2.56 32.14 -17.73
N SER A 26 3.22 33.04 -17.00
CA SER A 26 4.36 32.70 -16.13
C SER A 26 3.93 31.92 -14.89
N ALA A 27 2.88 32.35 -14.18
CA ALA A 27 2.39 31.69 -12.94
C ALA A 27 1.94 30.23 -13.18
N GLY A 28 1.30 29.94 -14.31
CA GLY A 28 0.91 28.58 -14.69
C GLY A 28 2.10 27.73 -15.14
N LEU A 29 3.15 28.34 -15.69
CA LEU A 29 4.39 27.64 -16.04
C LEU A 29 5.22 27.31 -14.80
N THR A 30 5.39 28.25 -13.86
CA THR A 30 6.10 28.00 -12.59
C THR A 30 5.37 26.97 -11.72
N HIS A 31 4.04 27.00 -11.65
CA HIS A 31 3.29 25.98 -10.91
C HIS A 31 3.43 24.59 -11.56
N ARG A 32 3.31 24.49 -12.89
CA ARG A 32 3.52 23.20 -13.60
C ARG A 32 4.95 22.69 -13.48
N LEU A 33 5.95 23.57 -13.57
CA LEU A 33 7.35 23.22 -13.35
C LEU A 33 7.62 22.80 -11.91
N ALA A 34 7.01 23.47 -10.92
CA ALA A 34 7.12 23.08 -9.52
C ALA A 34 6.52 21.68 -9.27
N THR A 35 5.31 21.42 -9.78
CA THR A 35 4.66 20.09 -9.69
C THR A 35 5.45 19.02 -10.44
N TYR A 36 6.01 19.35 -11.62
CA TYR A 36 6.85 18.43 -12.38
C TYR A 36 8.16 18.13 -11.65
N CYS A 37 8.84 19.14 -11.11
CA CYS A 37 10.05 18.99 -10.29
C CYS A 37 9.77 18.21 -9.02
N GLU A 38 8.62 18.39 -8.37
CA GLU A 38 8.22 17.58 -7.21
C GLU A 38 7.94 16.13 -7.58
N THR A 39 7.27 15.90 -8.70
CA THR A 39 7.00 14.56 -9.23
C THR A 39 8.29 13.86 -9.61
N LEU A 40 9.21 14.57 -10.27
CA LEU A 40 10.52 14.08 -10.64
C LEU A 40 11.41 13.86 -9.41
N ALA A 41 11.37 14.75 -8.41
CA ALA A 41 12.09 14.57 -7.16
C ALA A 41 11.53 13.39 -6.34
N ARG A 42 10.20 13.17 -6.36
CA ARG A 42 9.58 11.96 -5.81
C ARG A 42 10.04 10.73 -6.59
N ALA A 43 10.03 10.74 -7.92
CA ALA A 43 10.51 9.63 -8.75
C ALA A 43 12.02 9.34 -8.57
N LEU A 44 12.85 10.37 -8.42
CA LEU A 44 14.29 10.25 -8.17
C LEU A 44 14.58 9.82 -6.73
N ARG A 45 13.75 10.21 -5.75
CA ARG A 45 13.75 9.65 -4.39
C ARG A 45 13.34 8.18 -4.40
N ARG A 46 12.33 7.79 -5.18
CA ARG A 46 11.96 6.38 -5.42
C ARG A 46 13.10 5.58 -6.06
N TYR A 47 13.99 6.24 -6.82
CA TYR A 47 15.17 5.63 -7.43
C TYR A 47 16.36 5.50 -6.46
N ARG A 48 16.42 6.31 -5.40
CA ARG A 48 17.38 6.13 -4.29
C ARG A 48 16.86 5.01 -3.38
N ARG A 49 17.52 3.86 -3.46
CA ARG A 49 17.08 2.53 -2.99
C ARG A 49 16.88 2.35 -1.49
N ASP A 50 17.32 3.30 -0.65
CA ASP A 50 17.58 3.01 0.77
C ASP A 50 16.57 3.63 1.75
N ASP A 51 15.46 4.22 1.30
CA ASP A 51 14.36 4.73 2.15
C ASP A 51 12.95 4.35 1.63
N ALA A 52 12.87 3.41 0.68
CA ALA A 52 11.61 3.13 -0.02
C ALA A 52 10.64 2.26 0.81
N LYS A 53 9.37 2.66 0.82
CA LYS A 53 8.25 1.82 1.30
C LYS A 53 7.76 0.94 0.15
N VAL A 54 7.85 -0.37 0.32
CA VAL A 54 7.46 -1.35 -0.70
C VAL A 54 6.34 -2.24 -0.18
N LEU A 55 5.25 -2.34 -0.95
CA LEU A 55 4.18 -3.29 -0.70
C LEU A 55 4.28 -4.47 -1.68
N VAL A 56 4.39 -5.68 -1.15
CA VAL A 56 4.41 -6.92 -1.93
C VAL A 56 3.09 -7.67 -1.74
N LEU A 57 2.25 -7.62 -2.76
CA LEU A 57 0.95 -8.29 -2.84
C LEU A 57 1.08 -9.68 -3.46
N GLY A 58 0.12 -10.56 -3.17
CA GLY A 58 -0.03 -11.81 -3.92
C GLY A 58 -0.86 -12.87 -3.21
N GLY A 59 -1.29 -13.85 -3.98
CA GLY A 59 -2.05 -14.99 -3.47
C GLY A 59 -1.29 -15.84 -2.44
N VAL A 60 -2.00 -16.77 -1.81
CA VAL A 60 -1.36 -17.80 -0.98
C VAL A 60 -0.43 -18.64 -1.85
N ARG A 61 0.78 -18.94 -1.34
CA ARG A 61 1.83 -19.70 -2.06
C ARG A 61 2.30 -19.10 -3.39
N SER A 62 2.04 -17.81 -3.66
CA SER A 62 2.53 -17.16 -4.88
C SER A 62 4.04 -16.90 -4.89
N GLY A 63 4.71 -16.98 -3.73
CA GLY A 63 6.13 -16.65 -3.58
C GLY A 63 6.41 -15.23 -3.08
N LYS A 64 5.39 -14.47 -2.66
CA LYS A 64 5.52 -13.09 -2.17
C LYS A 64 6.52 -12.90 -1.01
N SER A 65 6.50 -13.76 0.00
CA SER A 65 7.45 -13.69 1.13
C SER A 65 8.90 -13.85 0.65
N ARG A 66 9.17 -14.86 -0.20
CA ARG A 66 10.51 -15.05 -0.79
C ARG A 66 10.95 -13.84 -1.62
N HIS A 67 10.02 -13.20 -2.32
CA HIS A 67 10.35 -11.97 -3.04
C HIS A 67 10.70 -10.83 -2.09
N ALA A 68 9.91 -10.61 -1.04
CA ALA A 68 10.14 -9.59 -0.03
C ALA A 68 11.47 -9.81 0.71
N GLU A 69 11.79 -11.05 1.11
CA GLU A 69 13.08 -11.44 1.68
C GLU A 69 14.24 -11.07 0.74
N ARG A 70 14.13 -11.33 -0.57
CA ARG A 70 15.16 -10.94 -1.56
C ARG A 70 15.33 -9.43 -1.69
N LEU A 71 14.25 -8.65 -1.54
CA LEU A 71 14.33 -7.19 -1.63
C LEU A 71 15.20 -6.62 -0.51
N VAL A 72 15.17 -7.25 0.66
CA VAL A 72 15.89 -6.78 1.85
C VAL A 72 17.17 -7.55 2.17
N ALA A 73 17.50 -8.59 1.39
CA ALA A 73 18.65 -9.47 1.63
C ALA A 73 20.02 -8.77 1.66
N HIS A 74 20.11 -7.57 1.12
CA HIS A 74 21.33 -6.76 1.12
C HIS A 74 21.52 -5.96 2.43
N HIS A 75 20.51 -5.91 3.29
CA HIS A 75 20.63 -5.28 4.61
C HIS A 75 21.18 -6.28 5.64
N PRO A 76 22.38 -6.03 6.20
CA PRO A 76 23.00 -6.93 7.18
C PRO A 76 22.33 -6.85 8.57
N HIS A 77 21.58 -5.79 8.82
CA HIS A 77 20.78 -5.61 10.03
C HIS A 77 19.38 -5.18 9.61
N LEU A 78 18.40 -6.04 9.91
CA LEU A 78 16.99 -5.83 9.59
C LEU A 78 16.14 -6.38 10.72
N VAL A 79 15.01 -5.71 10.98
CA VAL A 79 13.98 -6.21 11.87
C VAL A 79 12.88 -6.87 11.04
N TYR A 80 12.75 -8.19 11.19
CA TYR A 80 11.63 -8.95 10.69
C TYR A 80 10.47 -8.84 11.70
N VAL A 81 9.32 -8.35 11.26
CA VAL A 81 8.11 -8.21 12.07
C VAL A 81 7.13 -9.32 11.70
N ALA A 82 6.85 -10.19 12.66
CA ALA A 82 5.96 -11.35 12.52
C ALA A 82 4.67 -11.12 13.33
N PRO A 83 3.62 -10.54 12.74
CA PRO A 83 2.37 -10.26 13.44
C PRO A 83 1.42 -11.47 13.48
N GLY A 84 1.90 -12.67 13.18
CA GLY A 84 1.08 -13.88 13.11
C GLY A 84 0.67 -14.43 14.48
N LEU A 85 -0.22 -15.41 14.49
CA LEU A 85 -0.44 -16.24 15.68
C LEU A 85 0.82 -17.07 15.96
N PRO A 86 1.24 -17.22 17.22
CA PRO A 86 2.28 -18.19 17.54
C PRO A 86 1.81 -19.58 17.11
N PRO A 87 2.75 -20.47 16.76
CA PRO A 87 2.42 -21.86 16.44
C PRO A 87 1.76 -22.51 17.66
N SER A 88 0.69 -23.29 17.44
CA SER A 88 0.01 -24.06 18.48
C SER A 88 -0.09 -25.53 18.06
N GLU A 89 -0.21 -26.43 19.04
CA GLU A 89 -0.37 -27.87 18.79
C GLU A 89 -1.71 -28.18 18.10
N ASP A 90 -2.71 -27.31 18.28
CA ASP A 90 -4.05 -27.46 17.69
C ASP A 90 -4.09 -27.21 16.16
N ASP A 91 -3.04 -26.60 15.59
CA ASP A 91 -2.92 -26.37 14.14
C ASP A 91 -1.49 -26.72 13.67
N PRO A 92 -1.20 -28.02 13.47
CA PRO A 92 0.13 -28.49 13.06
C PRO A 92 0.52 -27.97 11.66
N ASP A 93 -0.46 -27.71 10.80
CA ASP A 93 -0.26 -27.13 9.47
C ASP A 93 0.24 -25.69 9.56
N TRP A 94 -0.35 -24.88 10.44
CA TRP A 94 0.12 -23.53 10.76
C TRP A 94 1.51 -23.58 11.40
N ALA A 95 1.72 -24.46 12.37
CA ALA A 95 3.00 -24.60 13.05
C ALA A 95 4.14 -24.93 12.07
N ALA A 96 3.91 -25.88 11.16
CA ALA A 96 4.88 -26.24 10.11
C ALA A 96 5.18 -25.06 9.17
N ARG A 97 4.18 -24.24 8.85
CA ARG A 97 4.38 -23.04 8.01
C ARG A 97 5.20 -21.98 8.72
N VAL A 98 4.93 -21.74 10.01
CA VAL A 98 5.71 -20.81 10.84
C VAL A 98 7.16 -21.29 10.94
N ALA A 99 7.38 -22.57 11.22
CA ALA A 99 8.72 -23.15 11.30
C ALA A 99 9.49 -23.03 9.99
N ALA A 100 8.85 -23.38 8.85
CA ALA A 100 9.45 -23.22 7.53
C ALA A 100 9.77 -21.75 7.21
N HIS A 101 8.97 -20.81 7.72
CA HIS A 101 9.25 -19.39 7.59
C HIS A 101 10.45 -18.98 8.45
N GLN A 102 10.45 -19.31 9.74
CA GLN A 102 11.55 -19.02 10.66
C GLN A 102 12.89 -19.57 10.15
N ALA A 103 12.91 -20.81 9.64
CA ALA A 103 14.12 -21.45 9.12
C ALA A 103 14.75 -20.76 7.90
N ARG A 104 13.99 -19.96 7.15
CA ARG A 104 14.52 -19.20 6.00
C ARG A 104 15.16 -17.88 6.40
N ARG A 105 14.87 -17.37 7.60
CA ARG A 105 15.36 -16.06 8.05
C ARG A 105 16.86 -16.17 8.35
N PRO A 106 17.70 -15.26 7.82
CA PRO A 106 19.09 -15.19 8.22
C PRO A 106 19.22 -14.97 9.73
N ALA A 107 20.15 -15.68 10.39
CA ALA A 107 20.35 -15.60 11.84
C ALA A 107 20.77 -14.21 12.35
N HIS A 108 21.26 -13.34 11.46
CA HIS A 108 21.66 -11.96 11.78
C HIS A 108 20.49 -10.96 11.74
N TRP A 109 19.29 -11.38 11.36
CA TRP A 109 18.08 -10.55 11.46
C TRP A 109 17.44 -10.68 12.83
N THR A 110 16.93 -9.56 13.34
CA THR A 110 16.14 -9.55 14.58
C THR A 110 14.69 -9.86 14.24
N THR A 111 14.06 -10.80 14.93
CA THR A 111 12.61 -11.04 14.79
C THR A 111 11.86 -10.38 15.95
N VAL A 112 10.78 -9.65 15.64
CA VAL A 112 9.83 -9.09 16.61
C VAL A 112 8.44 -9.66 16.32
N GLU A 113 7.87 -10.34 17.30
CA GLU A 113 6.51 -10.88 17.23
C GLU A 113 5.55 -9.91 17.94
N THR A 114 4.76 -9.16 17.19
CA THR A 114 3.86 -8.14 17.76
C THR A 114 2.71 -7.79 16.82
N THR A 115 1.57 -7.38 17.39
CA THR A 115 0.46 -6.77 16.65
C THR A 115 0.49 -5.23 16.69
N ASP A 116 1.42 -4.64 17.45
CA ASP A 116 1.63 -3.19 17.49
C ASP A 116 2.62 -2.75 16.39
N LEU A 117 2.17 -2.89 15.14
CA LEU A 117 2.95 -2.49 13.97
C LEU A 117 3.24 -0.98 13.94
N ALA A 118 2.33 -0.18 14.50
CA ALA A 118 2.43 1.27 14.47
C ALA A 118 3.60 1.76 15.36
N THR A 119 3.74 1.22 16.56
CA THR A 119 4.90 1.50 17.42
C THR A 119 6.19 1.04 16.76
N VAL A 120 6.22 -0.19 16.19
CA VAL A 120 7.43 -0.68 15.49
C VAL A 120 7.85 0.26 14.37
N LEU A 121 6.92 0.72 13.54
CA LEU A 121 7.18 1.68 12.46
C LEU A 121 7.70 3.02 12.98
N ARG A 122 7.11 3.55 14.05
CA ARG A 122 7.51 4.84 14.64
C ARG A 122 8.89 4.80 15.30
N THR A 123 9.25 3.69 15.92
CA THR A 123 10.51 3.56 16.66
C THR A 123 11.65 2.95 15.84
N ALA A 124 11.38 2.54 14.60
CA ALA A 124 12.39 1.90 13.77
C ALA A 124 13.53 2.85 13.42
N THR A 125 14.76 2.39 13.66
CA THR A 125 16.00 3.09 13.32
C THR A 125 16.71 2.47 12.11
N GLY A 126 16.13 1.41 11.52
CA GLY A 126 16.68 0.69 10.39
C GLY A 126 15.62 -0.11 9.63
N PRO A 127 16.02 -0.84 8.57
CA PRO A 127 15.11 -1.54 7.67
C PRO A 127 14.17 -2.53 8.35
N LEU A 128 12.92 -2.55 7.89
CA LEU A 128 11.87 -3.45 8.37
C LEU A 128 11.34 -4.36 7.25
N LEU A 129 11.02 -5.60 7.62
CA LEU A 129 10.20 -6.51 6.81
C LEU A 129 9.00 -6.97 7.62
N ILE A 130 7.79 -6.54 7.26
CA ILE A 130 6.52 -6.96 7.87
C ILE A 130 5.92 -8.08 7.03
N ASP A 131 5.81 -9.30 7.59
CA ASP A 131 5.21 -10.44 6.89
C ASP A 131 4.31 -11.27 7.84
N CYS A 132 2.97 -11.16 7.74
CA CYS A 132 2.20 -10.32 6.79
C CYS A 132 1.03 -9.53 7.39
N LEU A 133 0.62 -8.49 6.65
CA LEU A 133 -0.55 -7.66 6.98
C LEU A 133 -1.85 -8.48 7.04
N GLY A 134 -1.96 -9.56 6.29
CA GLY A 134 -3.11 -10.48 6.37
C GLY A 134 -3.21 -11.14 7.74
N THR A 135 -2.11 -11.72 8.24
CA THR A 135 -2.09 -12.34 9.58
C THR A 135 -2.23 -11.32 10.69
N TRP A 136 -1.64 -10.14 10.53
CA TRP A 136 -1.84 -9.01 11.44
C TRP A 136 -3.32 -8.64 11.56
N LEU A 137 -3.99 -8.43 10.41
CA LEU A 137 -5.39 -8.04 10.40
C LEU A 137 -6.27 -9.11 11.04
N SER A 138 -6.00 -10.39 10.79
CA SER A 138 -6.74 -11.48 11.45
C SER A 138 -6.66 -11.39 12.97
N ARG A 139 -5.49 -11.05 13.52
CA ARG A 139 -5.30 -10.85 14.95
C ARG A 139 -5.99 -9.59 15.46
N VAL A 140 -5.86 -8.47 14.75
CA VAL A 140 -6.53 -7.21 15.12
C VAL A 140 -8.05 -7.41 15.19
N LEU A 141 -8.64 -8.10 14.21
CA LEU A 141 -10.07 -8.41 14.19
C LEU A 141 -10.49 -9.30 15.39
N ASP A 142 -9.63 -10.19 15.86
CA ASP A 142 -9.88 -10.96 17.08
C ASP A 142 -9.80 -10.08 18.34
N GLU A 143 -8.71 -9.32 18.48
CA GLU A 143 -8.43 -8.43 19.61
C GLU A 143 -9.56 -7.41 19.83
N VAL A 144 -10.07 -6.80 18.75
CA VAL A 144 -11.17 -5.81 18.82
C VAL A 144 -12.54 -6.45 19.00
N GLY A 145 -12.64 -7.77 18.87
CA GLY A 145 -13.86 -8.56 19.04
C GLY A 145 -14.76 -8.64 17.81
N ALA A 146 -14.23 -8.37 16.61
CA ALA A 146 -14.98 -8.34 15.36
C ALA A 146 -15.57 -9.72 15.00
N TRP A 147 -14.82 -10.81 15.21
CA TRP A 147 -15.30 -12.17 14.93
C TRP A 147 -16.55 -12.54 15.72
N ARG A 148 -16.72 -11.96 16.91
CA ARG A 148 -17.85 -12.19 17.80
C ARG A 148 -18.85 -11.03 17.78
N GLN A 149 -18.68 -10.05 16.88
CA GLN A 149 -19.53 -8.87 16.77
C GLN A 149 -19.70 -8.12 18.11
N LYS A 150 -18.63 -8.02 18.91
CA LYS A 150 -18.69 -7.35 20.21
C LYS A 150 -18.98 -5.85 20.03
N PRO A 151 -19.92 -5.24 20.76
CA PRO A 151 -20.27 -3.82 20.59
C PRO A 151 -19.06 -2.88 20.49
N GLY A 152 -19.08 -2.00 19.48
CA GLY A 152 -18.03 -1.01 19.21
C GLY A 152 -16.72 -1.58 18.66
N TRP A 153 -16.73 -2.78 18.08
CA TRP A 153 -15.54 -3.37 17.46
C TRP A 153 -15.10 -2.60 16.22
N GLU A 154 -16.05 -1.99 15.50
CA GLU A 154 -15.82 -1.20 14.28
C GLU A 154 -14.93 -0.01 14.61
N ARG A 155 -15.31 0.80 15.61
CA ARG A 155 -14.50 1.96 16.05
C ARG A 155 -13.10 1.52 16.49
N ARG A 156 -13.00 0.44 17.26
CA ARG A 156 -11.69 -0.09 17.71
C ARG A 156 -10.84 -0.58 16.54
N LEU A 157 -11.47 -1.16 15.51
CA LEU A 157 -10.78 -1.56 14.29
C LEU A 157 -10.28 -0.33 13.55
N ASP A 158 -11.14 0.67 13.33
CA ASP A 158 -10.77 1.92 12.66
C ASP A 158 -9.59 2.59 13.37
N ASP A 159 -9.63 2.71 14.69
CA ASP A 159 -8.53 3.26 15.50
C ASP A 159 -7.20 2.51 15.23
N ARG A 160 -7.24 1.17 15.16
CA ARG A 160 -6.04 0.33 14.90
C ARG A 160 -5.54 0.47 13.47
N LEU A 161 -6.44 0.58 12.48
CA LEU A 161 -6.08 0.76 11.08
C LEU A 161 -5.50 2.16 10.83
N GLU A 162 -6.12 3.20 11.39
CA GLU A 162 -5.63 4.58 11.26
C GLU A 162 -4.28 4.77 11.94
N ASP A 163 -4.06 4.19 13.13
CA ASP A 163 -2.76 4.29 13.81
C ASP A 163 -1.64 3.64 12.99
N PHE A 164 -1.90 2.45 12.43
CA PHE A 164 -0.96 1.78 11.53
C PHE A 164 -0.69 2.60 10.26
N LEU A 165 -1.72 3.14 9.62
CA LEU A 165 -1.59 3.90 8.38
C LEU A 165 -0.85 5.22 8.59
N ALA A 166 -1.14 5.92 9.70
CA ALA A 166 -0.39 7.11 10.09
C ALA A 166 1.10 6.80 10.29
N ALA A 167 1.41 5.68 10.97
CA ALA A 167 2.79 5.24 11.17
C ALA A 167 3.46 4.81 9.85
N TRP A 168 2.74 4.14 8.95
CA TRP A 168 3.23 3.75 7.62
C TRP A 168 3.61 4.97 6.79
N THR A 169 2.74 5.97 6.71
CA THR A 169 3.00 7.21 5.97
C THR A 169 4.18 7.98 6.54
N GLN A 170 4.38 7.93 7.87
CA GLN A 170 5.45 8.64 8.56
C GLN A 170 6.79 7.87 8.61
N ALA A 171 6.83 6.60 8.20
CA ALA A 171 8.04 5.79 8.25
C ALA A 171 9.17 6.42 7.42
N ARG A 172 10.36 6.54 8.03
CA ARG A 172 11.55 7.19 7.45
C ARG A 172 12.71 6.23 7.18
N VAL A 173 12.46 4.94 7.31
CA VAL A 173 13.42 3.86 7.04
C VAL A 173 12.85 2.97 5.94
N PRO A 174 13.65 2.13 5.28
CA PRO A 174 13.11 1.10 4.40
C PRO A 174 12.08 0.24 5.10
N VAL A 175 10.91 0.10 4.49
CA VAL A 175 9.88 -0.81 4.98
C VAL A 175 9.36 -1.63 3.82
N VAL A 176 9.46 -2.95 3.94
CA VAL A 176 8.80 -3.89 3.04
C VAL A 176 7.64 -4.54 3.78
N ALA A 177 6.42 -4.40 3.28
CA ALA A 177 5.25 -5.08 3.81
C ALA A 177 4.76 -6.14 2.82
N VAL A 178 4.47 -7.33 3.34
CA VAL A 178 3.83 -8.40 2.59
C VAL A 178 2.34 -8.40 2.92
N SER A 179 1.50 -8.50 1.90
CA SER A 179 0.06 -8.69 2.08
C SER A 179 -0.51 -9.69 1.10
N ASN A 180 -1.62 -10.31 1.50
CA ASN A 180 -2.33 -11.26 0.67
C ASN A 180 -3.29 -10.53 -0.25
N GLU A 181 -3.29 -10.91 -1.53
CA GLU A 181 -4.39 -10.57 -2.44
C GLU A 181 -5.48 -11.65 -2.30
N VAL A 182 -6.67 -11.23 -1.88
CA VAL A 182 -7.80 -12.11 -1.53
C VAL A 182 -9.10 -11.74 -2.27
N GLY A 183 -9.09 -10.66 -3.05
CA GLY A 183 -10.27 -10.12 -3.74
C GLY A 183 -10.55 -10.72 -5.12
N SER A 184 -9.60 -11.46 -5.71
CA SER A 184 -9.73 -12.02 -7.07
C SER A 184 -10.50 -13.35 -7.16
N GLY A 185 -11.11 -13.81 -6.06
CA GLY A 185 -11.85 -15.07 -5.98
C GLY A 185 -13.37 -14.89 -5.86
N VAL A 186 -14.07 -16.00 -5.59
CA VAL A 186 -15.51 -15.98 -5.30
C VAL A 186 -15.77 -15.30 -3.94
N VAL A 187 -16.95 -14.69 -3.80
CA VAL A 187 -17.41 -14.12 -2.52
C VAL A 187 -17.41 -15.20 -1.43
N PRO A 188 -16.74 -14.98 -0.27
CA PRO A 188 -16.73 -15.96 0.81
C PRO A 188 -18.14 -16.28 1.32
N ALA A 189 -18.41 -17.56 1.60
CA ALA A 189 -19.70 -18.01 2.12
C ALA A 189 -19.95 -17.53 3.57
N THR A 190 -18.89 -17.36 4.36
CA THR A 190 -18.97 -16.94 5.76
C THR A 190 -18.95 -15.42 5.91
N SER A 191 -19.62 -14.91 6.96
CA SER A 191 -19.58 -13.49 7.32
C SER A 191 -18.16 -13.05 7.70
N SER A 192 -17.43 -13.87 8.45
CA SER A 192 -16.02 -13.62 8.82
C SER A 192 -15.11 -13.52 7.60
N GLY A 193 -15.30 -14.39 6.61
CA GLY A 193 -14.54 -14.37 5.36
C GLY A 193 -14.80 -13.09 4.56
N ARG A 194 -16.06 -12.67 4.43
CA ARG A 194 -16.42 -11.40 3.76
C ARG A 194 -15.81 -10.20 4.48
N LEU A 195 -15.96 -10.13 5.80
CA LEU A 195 -15.38 -9.06 6.62
C LEU A 195 -13.86 -8.97 6.43
N PHE A 196 -13.15 -10.10 6.58
CA PHE A 196 -11.70 -10.14 6.41
C PHE A 196 -11.27 -9.68 5.02
N ARG A 197 -11.92 -10.19 3.97
CA ARG A 197 -11.63 -9.81 2.58
C ARG A 197 -11.83 -8.32 2.36
N ASP A 198 -12.95 -7.78 2.80
CA ASP A 198 -13.32 -6.38 2.55
C ASP A 198 -12.38 -5.43 3.29
N VAL A 199 -12.08 -5.71 4.55
CA VAL A 199 -11.15 -4.90 5.35
C VAL A 199 -9.71 -5.02 4.84
N LEU A 200 -9.25 -6.23 4.48
CA LEU A 200 -7.90 -6.39 3.93
C LEU A 200 -7.74 -5.69 2.58
N GLY A 201 -8.76 -5.75 1.73
CA GLY A 201 -8.79 -5.04 0.46
C GLY A 201 -8.69 -3.52 0.65
N ALA A 202 -9.49 -2.97 1.57
CA ALA A 202 -9.44 -1.55 1.90
C ALA A 202 -8.07 -1.12 2.49
N LEU A 203 -7.50 -1.93 3.38
CA LEU A 203 -6.17 -1.71 3.93
C LEU A 203 -5.11 -1.74 2.83
N ASN A 204 -5.10 -2.77 1.98
CA ASN A 204 -4.15 -2.90 0.87
C ASN A 204 -4.20 -1.70 -0.07
N ASN A 205 -5.40 -1.19 -0.37
CA ASN A 205 -5.58 0.00 -1.20
C ASN A 205 -4.88 1.22 -0.58
N ARG A 206 -5.12 1.48 0.72
CA ARG A 206 -4.54 2.63 1.42
C ARG A 206 -3.03 2.51 1.58
N VAL A 207 -2.52 1.32 1.94
CA VAL A 207 -1.07 1.07 2.03
C VAL A 207 -0.41 1.23 0.66
N SER A 208 -1.05 0.71 -0.39
CA SER A 208 -0.58 0.82 -1.79
C SER A 208 -0.45 2.28 -2.22
N ALA A 209 -1.46 3.12 -1.92
CA ALA A 209 -1.45 4.54 -2.28
C ALA A 209 -0.30 5.32 -1.61
N GLU A 210 0.09 4.91 -0.41
CA GLU A 210 1.17 5.52 0.38
C GLU A 210 2.52 4.80 0.21
N SER A 211 2.60 3.79 -0.68
CA SER A 211 3.84 3.05 -0.96
C SER A 211 4.61 3.67 -2.11
N ASP A 212 5.94 3.64 -2.02
CA ASP A 212 6.83 4.12 -3.08
C ASP A 212 6.88 3.15 -4.26
N ARG A 213 6.71 1.85 -3.98
CA ARG A 213 6.64 0.76 -4.96
C ARG A 213 5.63 -0.28 -4.52
N VAL A 214 4.90 -0.83 -5.48
CA VAL A 214 3.96 -1.93 -5.23
C VAL A 214 4.22 -3.01 -6.26
N SER A 215 4.32 -4.27 -5.81
CA SER A 215 4.52 -5.40 -6.69
C SER A 215 3.51 -6.50 -6.39
N LEU A 216 2.93 -7.09 -7.43
CA LEU A 216 2.08 -8.26 -7.37
C LEU A 216 2.90 -9.51 -7.73
N VAL A 217 2.87 -10.52 -6.87
CA VAL A 217 3.55 -11.79 -7.11
C VAL A 217 2.53 -12.88 -7.47
N VAL A 218 2.71 -13.48 -8.66
CA VAL A 218 1.87 -14.57 -9.19
C VAL A 218 2.77 -15.69 -9.72
N ALA A 219 2.58 -16.92 -9.23
CA ALA A 219 3.37 -18.09 -9.63
C ALA A 219 4.90 -17.86 -9.57
N GLY A 220 5.37 -17.13 -8.56
CA GLY A 220 6.79 -16.79 -8.37
C GLY A 220 7.32 -15.67 -9.27
N ARG A 221 6.49 -15.11 -10.16
CA ARG A 221 6.81 -13.98 -11.04
C ARG A 221 6.34 -12.68 -10.41
N VAL A 222 7.11 -11.62 -10.63
CA VAL A 222 6.85 -10.29 -10.07
C VAL A 222 6.32 -9.39 -11.18
N LEU A 223 5.20 -8.73 -10.91
CA LEU A 223 4.63 -7.67 -11.72
C LEU A 223 4.66 -6.38 -10.91
N ASP A 224 5.39 -5.38 -11.37
CA ASP A 224 5.38 -4.06 -10.73
C ASP A 224 4.09 -3.31 -11.11
N LEU A 225 3.42 -2.73 -10.11
CA LEU A 225 2.21 -1.93 -10.28
C LEU A 225 2.60 -0.44 -10.29
N PRO A 226 2.02 0.36 -11.20
CA PRO A 226 2.37 1.78 -11.41
C PRO A 226 1.90 2.71 -10.29
#